data_AF-A0AA95MET3-F1
#
_entry.id   AF-A0AA95MET3-F1
#
_cell.length_a   1.000
_cell.length_b   1.000
_cell.length_c   1.000
_cell.angle_alpha   90.00
_cell.angle_beta   90.00
_cell.angle_gamma   90.00
#
_symmetry.space_group_name_H-M   'P 1'
#
loop_
_entity.id
_entity.type
_entity.pdbx_description
1 polymer ?
#
loop_
_entity_poly.entity_id
_entity_poly.type
_entity_poly.pdbx_seq_one_letter_code
_entity_poly.pdbx_strand_id
1 'polypeptide(L)'
;MNEDMILPDDFEESLPLDNEIADETPVETDAQPQADETTEAPQDTTEPLKFKVKFNREEQELSYDEAVPFIQKGMHFDKVQERLQALESDPRLAFIENLANQNGMTADEYIQAVQQQQEQARIDELVQQGISEELASEMLENKKFRQQYEAEKQTKAQQEKQNAEYNEFFDYFKQANGRDFDSNKDQIPETVWQATQNGVPLKFAYMEHQNQQLQQQIQTYKQNETNANRAPVTSTTAHGGTEIASEDDFLAGFNSI
;
A
#
# COMPACT_ATOMS: atom_id res chain seq x y z
N MET A 1 -58.29 -12.47 0.77
CA MET A 1 -58.15 -11.00 0.66
C MET A 1 -56.77 -10.65 1.18
N ASN A 2 -55.82 -10.02 0.49
CA ASN A 2 -55.51 -9.62 -0.89
C ASN A 2 -53.95 -9.61 -0.87
N GLU A 3 -53.26 -10.22 -1.84
CA GLU A 3 -52.72 -9.53 -3.03
C GLU A 3 -52.04 -8.20 -2.68
N ASP A 4 -50.70 -8.18 -2.72
CA ASP A 4 -49.91 -7.20 -3.50
C ASP A 4 -48.40 -7.44 -3.30
N MET A 5 -47.90 -8.45 -4.01
CA MET A 5 -46.53 -8.46 -4.49
C MET A 5 -46.55 -7.79 -5.86
N ILE A 6 -46.44 -6.46 -5.86
CA ILE A 6 -46.37 -5.66 -7.08
C ILE A 6 -44.89 -5.61 -7.50
N LEU A 7 -44.55 -6.45 -8.48
CA LEU A 7 -43.57 -6.08 -9.50
C LEU A 7 -44.27 -5.20 -10.55
N PRO A 8 -43.56 -4.21 -11.08
CA PRO A 8 -43.52 -3.94 -12.52
C PRO A 8 -42.05 -4.12 -12.98
N ASP A 9 -41.72 -5.07 -13.85
CA ASP A 9 -41.86 -4.97 -15.32
C ASP A 9 -41.52 -3.58 -15.85
N ASP A 10 -40.23 -3.36 -16.14
CA ASP A 10 -39.73 -2.55 -17.25
C ASP A 10 -38.20 -2.60 -17.30
N PHE A 11 -37.65 -3.64 -17.93
CA PHE A 11 -36.32 -3.54 -18.54
C PHE A 11 -36.25 -4.44 -19.79
N GLU A 12 -37.14 -4.16 -20.74
CA GLU A 12 -36.96 -4.56 -22.14
C GLU A 12 -35.82 -3.71 -22.77
N GLU A 13 -34.79 -4.42 -23.23
CA GLU A 13 -34.31 -4.39 -24.62
C GLU A 13 -34.10 -3.02 -25.32
N SER A 14 -32.82 -2.65 -25.53
CA SER A 14 -32.37 -2.14 -26.83
C SER A 14 -30.84 -2.12 -26.94
N LEU A 15 -30.29 -3.08 -27.69
CA LEU A 15 -29.06 -2.90 -28.46
C LEU A 15 -29.29 -1.78 -29.50
N PRO A 16 -28.20 -1.18 -30.01
CA PRO A 16 -27.92 -1.48 -31.41
C PRO A 16 -26.44 -1.74 -31.67
N LEU A 17 -26.19 -2.88 -32.33
CA LEU A 17 -25.05 -3.08 -33.21
C LEU A 17 -25.41 -2.64 -34.64
N ASP A 18 -24.35 -2.38 -35.40
CA ASP A 18 -24.19 -2.43 -36.86
C ASP A 18 -24.48 -1.19 -37.72
N ASN A 19 -23.41 -0.73 -38.39
CA ASN A 19 -23.36 -0.74 -39.86
C ASN A 19 -21.91 -0.63 -40.41
N GLU A 20 -21.28 -1.80 -40.56
CA GLU A 20 -20.68 -2.39 -41.77
C GLU A 20 -20.36 -1.55 -43.05
N ILE A 21 -19.26 -1.97 -43.72
CA ILE A 21 -18.96 -2.06 -45.19
C ILE A 21 -17.85 -1.13 -45.78
N ALA A 22 -16.71 -1.81 -46.10
CA ALA A 22 -15.90 -1.84 -47.36
C ALA A 22 -15.38 -0.53 -48.03
N ASP A 23 -14.34 -0.46 -48.88
CA ASP A 23 -13.57 -1.43 -49.66
C ASP A 23 -12.30 -0.77 -50.27
N GLU A 24 -11.38 -1.60 -50.78
CA GLU A 24 -10.48 -1.41 -51.95
C GLU A 24 -9.29 -0.39 -51.99
N THR A 25 -8.06 -0.95 -51.82
CA THR A 25 -6.85 -1.00 -52.71
C THR A 25 -6.38 0.20 -53.59
N PRO A 26 -5.21 0.15 -54.29
CA PRO A 26 -3.83 -0.30 -53.98
C PRO A 26 -2.75 0.75 -54.40
N VAL A 27 -1.49 0.65 -53.94
CA VAL A 27 -0.33 1.02 -54.79
C VAL A 27 0.89 0.15 -54.47
N GLU A 28 1.33 -0.52 -55.53
CA GLU A 28 2.49 -1.38 -55.73
C GLU A 28 3.72 -0.56 -56.21
N THR A 29 4.92 -1.15 -56.14
CA THR A 29 6.22 -0.79 -56.80
C THR A 29 7.32 -0.51 -55.75
N ASP A 30 8.09 -1.50 -55.28
CA ASP A 30 9.14 -2.32 -55.94
C ASP A 30 10.52 -1.63 -55.96
N ALA A 31 11.47 -2.22 -55.22
CA ALA A 31 12.91 -2.27 -55.52
C ALA A 31 13.65 -3.11 -54.46
N GLN A 32 13.75 -4.42 -54.67
CA GLN A 32 14.88 -5.25 -54.24
C GLN A 32 15.97 -5.20 -55.34
N PRO A 33 17.28 -5.36 -55.03
CA PRO A 33 17.81 -6.73 -54.85
C PRO A 33 18.95 -6.92 -53.81
N GLN A 34 18.82 -8.05 -53.10
CA GLN A 34 19.82 -9.09 -52.72
C GLN A 34 21.28 -8.76 -52.33
N ALA A 35 21.66 -9.25 -51.13
CA ALA A 35 22.64 -10.31 -50.82
C ALA A 35 22.99 -10.19 -49.32
N ASP A 36 23.08 -11.20 -48.45
CA ASP A 36 23.15 -12.65 -48.54
C ASP A 36 22.62 -13.24 -47.22
N GLU A 37 22.06 -14.45 -47.27
CA GLU A 37 21.67 -15.23 -46.10
C GLU A 37 22.90 -15.69 -45.30
N THR A 38 22.82 -15.59 -43.97
CA THR A 38 23.22 -16.72 -43.12
C THR A 38 22.24 -16.79 -41.95
N THR A 39 21.50 -17.89 -41.95
CA THR A 39 20.56 -18.34 -40.94
C THR A 39 21.30 -18.72 -39.66
N GLU A 40 20.93 -18.15 -38.51
CA GLU A 40 21.01 -18.85 -37.23
C GLU A 40 19.87 -18.38 -36.30
N ALA A 41 19.38 -19.32 -35.50
CA ALA A 41 18.07 -19.38 -34.84
C ALA A 41 17.71 -18.22 -33.88
N PRO A 42 16.41 -17.94 -33.63
CA PRO A 42 15.98 -16.95 -32.67
C PRO A 42 16.27 -17.46 -31.25
N GLN A 43 17.23 -16.84 -30.57
CA GLN A 43 17.41 -17.00 -29.13
C GLN A 43 16.50 -16.02 -28.39
N ASP A 44 15.74 -16.56 -27.44
CA ASP A 44 15.03 -15.86 -26.37
C ASP A 44 15.84 -14.68 -25.81
N THR A 45 15.42 -13.46 -26.12
CA THR A 45 15.85 -12.26 -25.41
C THR A 45 14.90 -11.99 -24.25
N THR A 46 15.09 -12.70 -23.14
CA THR A 46 14.69 -12.16 -21.83
C THR A 46 15.82 -11.25 -21.34
N GLU A 47 15.99 -10.10 -21.98
CA GLU A 47 16.90 -9.07 -21.48
C GLU A 47 16.29 -8.41 -20.24
N PRO A 48 17.00 -8.34 -19.10
CA PRO A 48 16.49 -7.65 -17.92
C PRO A 48 16.31 -6.17 -18.26
N LEU A 49 15.12 -5.62 -18.05
CA LEU A 49 14.84 -4.20 -18.25
C LEU A 49 15.83 -3.36 -17.42
N LYS A 50 16.83 -2.78 -18.08
CA LYS A 50 17.79 -1.85 -17.49
C LYS A 50 17.15 -0.46 -17.48
N PHE A 51 16.98 0.12 -16.29
CA PHE A 51 16.46 1.47 -16.15
C PHE A 51 17.63 2.44 -16.13
N LYS A 52 17.63 3.40 -17.05
CA LYS A 52 18.56 4.54 -17.01
C LYS A 52 18.06 5.51 -15.94
N VAL A 53 18.68 5.49 -14.77
CA VAL A 53 18.34 6.40 -13.68
C VAL A 53 19.41 7.49 -13.62
N LYS A 54 18.98 8.75 -13.64
CA LYS A 54 19.87 9.90 -13.54
C LYS A 54 20.04 10.27 -12.06
N PHE A 55 21.15 9.84 -11.47
CA PHE A 55 21.51 10.18 -10.10
C PHE A 55 22.68 11.16 -10.10
N ASN A 56 22.56 12.32 -9.44
CA ASN A 56 23.64 13.32 -9.33
C ASN A 56 24.35 13.74 -10.64
N ARG A 57 23.59 13.81 -11.75
CA ARG A 57 24.06 14.16 -13.11
C ARG A 57 24.92 13.11 -13.83
N GLU A 58 25.09 11.91 -13.28
CA GLU A 58 25.67 10.77 -14.00
C GLU A 58 24.56 9.79 -14.40
N GLU A 59 24.67 9.25 -15.62
CA GLU A 59 23.77 8.22 -16.13
C GLU A 59 24.26 6.86 -15.61
N GLN A 60 23.49 6.25 -14.71
CA GLN A 60 23.76 4.89 -14.24
C GLN A 60 22.66 3.95 -14.76
N GLU A 61 23.09 2.84 -15.35
CA GLU A 61 22.19 1.74 -15.72
C GLU A 61 21.99 0.86 -14.48
N LEU A 62 20.78 0.92 -13.90
CA LEU A 62 20.41 0.10 -12.77
C LEU A 62 19.60 -1.11 -13.23
N SER A 63 19.92 -2.28 -12.68
CA SER A 63 19.12 -3.50 -12.87
C SER A 63 17.80 -3.41 -12.10
N TYR A 64 16.77 -4.12 -12.53
CA TYR A 64 15.43 -4.11 -11.92
C TYR A 64 15.46 -4.35 -10.40
N ASP A 65 16.25 -5.30 -9.93
CA ASP A 65 16.36 -5.63 -8.49
C ASP A 65 16.98 -4.51 -7.66
N GLU A 66 17.89 -3.73 -8.24
CA GLU A 66 18.48 -2.59 -7.57
C GLU A 66 17.56 -1.37 -7.63
N ALA A 67 16.71 -1.25 -8.66
CA ALA A 67 15.82 -0.12 -8.86
C ALA A 67 14.63 -0.09 -7.87
N VAL A 68 14.06 -1.25 -7.51
CA VAL A 68 12.91 -1.34 -6.58
C VAL A 68 13.15 -0.61 -5.24
N PRO A 69 14.26 -0.82 -4.50
CA PRO A 69 14.50 -0.10 -3.25
C PRO A 69 14.75 1.40 -3.46
N PHE A 70 15.31 1.82 -4.59
CA PHE A 70 15.48 3.26 -4.90
C PHE A 70 14.15 3.93 -5.26
N ILE A 71 13.25 3.23 -5.96
CA ILE A 71 11.91 3.72 -6.28
C ILE A 71 11.09 3.89 -4.98
N GLN A 72 11.15 2.93 -4.07
CA GLN A 72 10.50 3.05 -2.75
C GLN A 72 11.07 4.23 -1.96
N LYS A 73 12.40 4.39 -1.91
CA LYS A 73 13.06 5.54 -1.28
C LYS A 73 12.70 6.87 -1.95
N GLY A 74 12.57 6.91 -3.27
CA GLY A 74 12.11 8.07 -4.02
C GLY A 74 10.69 8.47 -3.63
N MET A 75 9.76 7.51 -3.55
CA MET A 75 8.39 7.77 -3.10
C MET A 75 8.33 8.29 -1.65
N HIS A 76 9.19 7.77 -0.76
CA HIS A 76 9.31 8.28 0.61
C HIS A 76 9.93 9.68 0.64
N PHE A 77 10.94 9.94 -0.19
CA PHE A 77 11.57 11.25 -0.32
C PHE A 77 10.57 12.29 -0.82
N ASP A 78 9.77 11.96 -1.84
CA ASP A 78 8.71 12.83 -2.37
C ASP A 78 7.68 13.18 -1.28
N LYS A 79 7.21 12.18 -0.50
CA LYS A 79 6.28 12.42 0.62
C LYS A 79 6.89 13.28 1.73
N VAL A 80 8.16 13.09 2.03
CA VAL A 80 8.89 13.90 3.02
C VAL A 80 9.08 15.31 2.50
N GLN A 81 9.42 15.47 1.22
CA GLN A 81 9.59 16.76 0.57
C GLN A 81 8.26 17.52 0.49
N GLU A 82 7.16 16.85 0.16
CA GLU A 82 5.81 17.42 0.19
C GLU A 82 5.44 17.87 1.61
N ARG A 83 5.74 17.07 2.64
CA ARG A 83 5.54 17.48 4.03
C ARG A 83 6.42 18.66 4.43
N LEU A 84 7.69 18.66 4.03
CA LEU A 84 8.60 19.77 4.31
C LEU A 84 8.11 21.05 3.65
N GLN A 85 7.69 20.98 2.39
CA GLN A 85 7.09 22.12 1.69
C GLN A 85 5.78 22.57 2.36
N ALA A 86 4.95 21.64 2.82
CA ALA A 86 3.73 21.97 3.58
C ALA A 86 4.04 22.64 4.93
N LEU A 87 5.11 22.23 5.60
CA LEU A 87 5.60 22.84 6.84
C LEU A 87 6.21 24.22 6.58
N GLU A 88 7.08 24.34 5.58
CA GLU A 88 7.70 25.61 5.16
C GLU A 88 6.67 26.63 4.67
N SER A 89 5.61 26.16 4.02
CA SER A 89 4.48 27.01 3.59
C SER A 89 3.45 27.23 4.68
N ASP A 90 3.63 26.70 5.90
CA ASP A 90 2.72 26.95 7.02
C ASP A 90 2.72 28.46 7.32
N PRO A 91 1.57 29.15 7.17
CA PRO A 91 1.46 30.57 7.45
C PRO A 91 1.90 30.96 8.85
N ARG A 92 1.88 30.02 9.81
CA ARG A 92 2.32 30.24 11.20
C ARG A 92 3.83 30.48 11.29
N LEU A 93 4.64 29.74 10.53
CA LEU A 93 6.09 29.93 10.53
C LEU A 93 6.46 31.27 9.89
N ALA A 94 5.85 31.58 8.74
CA ALA A 94 6.04 32.87 8.08
C ALA A 94 5.63 34.06 8.98
N PHE A 95 4.58 33.90 9.79
CA PHE A 95 4.16 34.92 10.75
C PHE A 95 5.20 35.13 11.87
N ILE A 96 5.73 34.04 12.45
CA ILE A 96 6.76 34.11 13.49
C ILE A 96 8.05 34.72 12.93
N GLU A 97 8.48 34.31 11.74
CA GLU A 97 9.64 34.89 11.06
C GLU A 97 9.45 36.38 10.80
N ASN A 98 8.26 36.81 10.37
CA ASN A 98 7.98 38.22 10.15
C ASN A 98 8.04 39.02 11.46
N LEU A 99 7.46 38.50 12.55
CA LEU A 99 7.56 39.13 13.88
C LEU A 99 8.99 39.19 14.39
N ALA A 100 9.75 38.10 14.20
CA ALA A 100 11.15 38.04 14.59
C ALA A 100 11.99 39.07 13.82
N ASN A 101 11.82 39.14 12.50
CA ASN A 101 12.47 40.14 11.63
C ASN A 101 12.11 41.58 12.02
N GLN A 102 10.84 41.85 12.38
CA GLN A 102 10.42 43.16 12.89
C GLN A 102 11.13 43.55 14.20
N ASN A 103 11.43 42.57 15.05
CA ASN A 103 12.16 42.77 16.31
C ASN A 103 13.68 42.64 16.14
N GLY A 104 14.18 42.42 14.92
CA GLY A 104 15.60 42.22 14.64
C GLY A 104 16.20 40.95 15.25
N MET A 105 15.37 39.94 15.52
CA MET A 105 15.75 38.65 16.10
C MET A 105 15.54 37.51 15.09
N THR A 106 16.21 36.39 15.28
CA THR A 106 15.85 35.14 14.57
C THR A 106 14.56 34.55 15.11
N ALA A 107 13.88 33.69 14.34
CA ALA A 107 12.63 33.06 14.76
C ALA A 107 12.77 32.33 16.10
N ASP A 108 13.87 31.59 16.29
CA ASP A 108 14.16 30.87 17.53
C ASP A 108 14.41 31.82 18.71
N GLU A 109 15.21 32.86 18.52
CA GLU A 109 15.46 33.88 19.55
C GLU A 109 14.17 34.61 19.95
N TYR A 110 13.31 34.93 18.98
CA TYR A 110 12.02 35.56 19.24
C TYR A 110 11.10 34.63 20.06
N ILE A 111 11.03 33.35 19.70
CA ILE A 111 10.27 32.35 20.47
C ILE A 111 10.78 32.28 21.91
N GLN A 112 12.10 32.22 22.11
CA GLN A 112 12.70 32.20 23.45
C GLN A 112 12.39 33.48 24.24
N ALA A 113 12.51 34.66 23.61
CA ALA A 113 12.21 35.93 24.24
C ALA A 113 10.73 36.02 24.66
N VAL A 114 9.81 35.56 23.81
CA VAL A 114 8.38 35.49 24.13
C VAL A 114 8.11 34.50 25.26
N GLN A 115 8.76 33.34 25.26
CA GLN A 115 8.64 32.36 26.36
C GLN A 115 9.13 32.94 27.69
N GLN A 116 10.28 33.61 27.70
CA GLN A 116 10.82 34.27 28.89
C GLN A 116 9.89 35.40 29.38
N GLN A 117 9.32 36.19 28.46
CA GLN A 117 8.36 37.23 28.80
C GLN A 117 7.10 36.64 29.45
N GLN A 118 6.57 35.55 28.91
CA GLN A 118 5.41 34.86 29.49
C GLN A 118 5.72 34.27 30.87
N GLU A 119 6.91 33.73 31.05
CA GLU A 119 7.39 33.22 32.34
C GLU A 119 7.51 34.33 33.38
N GLN A 120 8.10 35.48 33.00
CA GLN A 120 8.17 36.63 33.89
C GLN A 120 6.77 37.14 34.25
N ALA A 121 5.86 37.25 33.28
CA ALA A 121 4.48 37.68 33.55
C ALA A 121 3.75 36.73 34.52
N ARG A 122 4.01 35.42 34.44
CA ARG A 122 3.49 34.42 35.40
C ARG A 122 4.09 34.61 36.79
N ILE A 123 5.40 34.88 36.87
CA ILE A 123 6.07 35.16 38.15
C ILE A 123 5.47 36.44 38.76
N ASP A 124 5.32 37.50 37.98
CA ASP A 124 4.74 38.77 38.42
C ASP A 124 3.29 38.58 38.92
N GLU A 125 2.50 37.73 38.25
CA GLU A 125 1.14 37.37 38.69
C GLU A 125 1.15 36.67 40.06
N LEU A 126 2.05 35.70 40.26
CA LEU A 126 2.20 35.00 41.54
C LEU A 126 2.69 35.95 42.65
N VAL A 127 3.57 36.89 42.31
CA VAL A 127 4.04 37.92 43.23
C VAL A 127 2.91 38.87 43.63
N GLN A 128 2.05 39.26 42.70
CA GLN A 128 0.84 40.04 43.01
C GLN A 128 -0.14 39.29 43.92
N GLN A 129 -0.14 37.95 43.88
CA GLN A 129 -0.91 37.09 44.78
C GLN A 129 -0.25 36.93 46.17
N GLY A 130 0.89 37.58 46.41
CA GLY A 130 1.59 37.59 47.70
C GLY A 130 2.63 36.48 47.87
N ILE A 131 3.00 35.79 46.79
CA ILE A 131 4.07 34.79 46.78
C ILE A 131 5.41 35.51 46.57
N SER A 132 6.49 35.07 47.22
CA SER A 132 7.81 35.67 46.93
C SER A 132 8.29 35.30 45.53
N GLU A 133 9.09 36.16 44.91
CA GLU A 133 9.61 35.94 43.54
C GLU A 133 10.42 34.63 43.43
N GLU A 134 11.23 34.32 44.45
CA GLU A 134 12.00 33.08 44.55
C GLU A 134 11.09 31.85 44.56
N LEU A 135 10.05 31.88 45.41
CA LEU A 135 9.10 30.77 45.51
C LEU A 135 8.24 30.64 44.24
N ALA A 136 7.85 31.76 43.62
CA ALA A 136 7.12 31.78 42.37
C ALA A 136 7.92 31.12 41.23
N SER A 137 9.21 31.43 41.14
CA SER A 137 10.14 30.82 40.17
C SER A 137 10.30 29.32 40.41
N GLU A 138 10.55 28.92 41.66
CA GLU A 138 10.66 27.50 42.05
C GLU A 138 9.37 26.72 41.73
N MET A 139 8.19 27.30 41.98
CA MET A 139 6.91 26.68 41.66
C MET A 139 6.72 26.45 40.16
N LEU A 140 7.13 27.41 39.34
CA LEU A 140 7.01 27.34 37.88
C LEU A 140 7.98 26.31 37.31
N GLU A 141 9.23 26.29 37.78
CA GLU A 141 10.23 25.29 37.40
C GLU A 141 9.77 23.88 37.79
N ASN A 142 9.29 23.69 39.03
CA ASN A 142 8.73 22.42 39.48
C ASN A 142 7.55 21.97 38.62
N LYS A 143 6.69 22.90 38.20
CA LYS A 143 5.56 22.60 37.31
C LYS A 143 6.06 22.13 35.94
N LYS A 144 7.02 22.83 35.34
CA LYS A 144 7.65 22.44 34.07
C LYS A 144 8.29 21.04 34.19
N PHE A 145 9.06 20.82 35.24
CA PHE A 145 9.71 19.54 35.50
C PHE A 145 8.70 18.40 35.66
N ARG A 146 7.63 18.59 36.44
CA ARG A 146 6.56 17.60 36.59
C ARG A 146 5.87 17.29 35.26
N GLN A 147 5.55 18.32 34.48
CA GLN A 147 4.93 18.15 33.16
C GLN A 147 5.82 17.35 32.21
N GLN A 148 7.13 17.67 32.17
CA GLN A 148 8.10 16.95 31.36
C GLN A 148 8.23 15.49 31.83
N TYR A 149 8.37 15.26 33.13
CA TYR A 149 8.46 13.93 33.71
C TYR A 149 7.21 13.07 33.43
N GLU A 150 6.01 13.66 33.56
CA GLU A 150 4.76 12.98 33.24
C GLU A 150 4.63 12.67 31.75
N ALA A 151 4.99 13.62 30.87
CA ALA A 151 5.00 13.41 29.42
C ALA A 151 6.00 12.33 29.00
N GLU A 152 7.21 12.33 29.55
CA GLU A 152 8.22 11.32 29.31
C GLU A 152 7.75 9.95 29.80
N LYS A 153 7.19 9.89 31.02
CA LYS A 153 6.63 8.65 31.58
C LYS A 153 5.49 8.10 30.73
N GLN A 154 4.59 8.95 30.24
CA GLN A 154 3.50 8.54 29.35
C GLN A 154 4.04 8.06 28.00
N THR A 155 5.00 8.77 27.41
CA THR A 155 5.63 8.38 26.15
C THR A 155 6.32 7.02 26.28
N LYS A 156 7.11 6.83 27.34
CA LYS A 156 7.76 5.57 27.65
C LYS A 156 6.76 4.44 27.89
N ALA A 157 5.70 4.69 28.65
CA ALA A 157 4.65 3.70 28.88
C ALA A 157 3.90 3.33 27.59
N GLN A 158 3.64 4.29 26.71
CA GLN A 158 3.04 4.03 25.38
C GLN A 158 3.99 3.23 24.49
N GLN A 159 5.29 3.55 24.52
CA GLN A 159 6.30 2.82 23.77
C GLN A 159 6.46 1.38 24.28
N GLU A 160 6.48 1.18 25.60
CA GLU A 160 6.52 -0.15 26.22
C GLU A 160 5.27 -0.98 25.85
N LYS A 161 4.08 -0.36 25.85
CA LYS A 161 2.84 -1.03 25.40
C LYS A 161 2.92 -1.43 23.92
N GLN A 162 3.30 -0.50 23.05
CA GLN A 162 3.45 -0.80 21.61
C GLN A 162 4.47 -1.92 21.38
N ASN A 163 5.63 -1.85 22.04
CA ASN A 163 6.65 -2.90 21.94
C ASN A 163 6.12 -4.26 22.42
N ALA A 164 5.35 -4.29 23.51
CA ALA A 164 4.71 -5.52 23.98
C ALA A 164 3.72 -6.07 22.94
N GLU A 165 2.88 -5.22 22.35
CA GLU A 165 1.93 -5.62 21.30
C GLU A 165 2.64 -6.17 20.04
N TYR A 166 3.75 -5.56 19.62
CA TYR A 166 4.56 -6.07 18.52
C TYR A 166 5.20 -7.41 18.85
N ASN A 167 5.76 -7.55 20.05
CA ASN A 167 6.37 -8.81 20.50
C ASN A 167 5.32 -9.93 20.51
N GLU A 168 4.11 -9.67 21.03
CA GLU A 168 3.02 -10.63 21.00
C GLU A 168 2.62 -11.05 19.57
N PHE A 169 2.65 -10.11 18.62
CA PHE A 169 2.43 -10.40 17.21
C PHE A 169 3.52 -11.32 16.64
N PHE A 170 4.80 -11.00 16.88
CA PHE A 170 5.92 -11.80 16.36
C PHE A 170 5.95 -13.21 16.97
N ASP A 171 5.64 -13.33 18.26
CA ASP A 171 5.51 -14.62 18.94
C ASP A 171 4.40 -15.47 18.31
N TYR A 172 3.23 -14.86 18.06
CA TYR A 172 2.14 -15.54 17.37
C TYR A 172 2.52 -15.93 15.93
N PHE A 173 3.16 -15.02 15.18
CA PHE A 173 3.60 -15.28 13.81
C PHE A 173 4.54 -16.49 13.77
N LYS A 174 5.50 -16.57 14.71
CA LYS A 174 6.41 -17.70 14.86
C LYS A 174 5.68 -18.99 15.18
N GLN A 175 4.70 -18.95 16.07
CA GLN A 175 3.89 -20.11 16.42
C GLN A 175 3.05 -20.61 15.23
N ALA A 176 2.44 -19.69 14.47
CA ALA A 176 1.56 -20.02 13.37
C ALA A 176 2.31 -20.48 12.11
N ASN A 177 3.49 -19.92 11.82
CA ASN A 177 4.25 -20.16 10.60
C ASN A 177 5.49 -21.03 10.80
N GLY A 178 5.87 -21.34 12.04
CA GLY A 178 7.04 -22.16 12.36
C GLY A 178 8.39 -21.48 12.08
N ARG A 179 8.39 -20.17 11.82
CA ARG A 179 9.58 -19.37 11.48
C ARG A 179 9.42 -17.93 11.94
N ASP A 180 10.53 -17.22 12.10
CA ASP A 180 10.52 -15.80 12.44
C ASP A 180 10.02 -14.95 11.25
N PHE A 181 9.50 -13.77 11.55
CA PHE A 181 9.04 -12.80 10.55
C PHE A 181 10.24 -12.19 9.81
N ASP A 182 10.22 -12.24 8.49
CA ASP A 182 11.25 -11.68 7.60
C ASP A 182 10.64 -10.53 6.79
N SER A 183 11.02 -9.29 7.08
CA SER A 183 10.48 -8.09 6.41
C SER A 183 10.71 -8.07 4.89
N ASN A 184 11.59 -8.89 4.34
CA ASN A 184 11.82 -8.98 2.89
C ASN A 184 10.87 -9.97 2.19
N LYS A 185 10.31 -10.93 2.94
CA LYS A 185 9.50 -12.03 2.40
C LYS A 185 8.07 -11.98 2.89
N ASP A 186 7.87 -11.48 4.10
CA ASP A 186 6.58 -11.38 4.76
C ASP A 186 6.05 -9.96 4.64
N GLN A 187 4.80 -9.88 4.20
CA GLN A 187 4.05 -8.63 4.15
C GLN A 187 2.83 -8.78 5.04
N ILE A 188 2.63 -7.78 5.90
CA ILE A 188 1.42 -7.68 6.71
C ILE A 188 0.29 -7.18 5.78
N PRO A 189 -0.82 -7.94 5.64
CA PRO A 189 -1.92 -7.57 4.76
C PRO A 189 -2.54 -6.22 5.13
N GLU A 190 -3.04 -5.49 4.13
CA GLU A 190 -3.65 -4.17 4.33
C GLU A 190 -4.85 -4.20 5.30
N THR A 191 -5.63 -5.28 5.29
CA THR A 191 -6.76 -5.46 6.21
C THR A 191 -6.31 -5.47 7.68
N VAL A 192 -5.09 -5.96 7.96
CA VAL A 192 -4.51 -6.00 9.30
C VAL A 192 -4.10 -4.59 9.75
N TRP A 193 -3.52 -3.80 8.84
CA TRP A 193 -3.22 -2.39 9.10
C TRP A 193 -4.48 -1.58 9.36
N GLN A 194 -5.52 -1.76 8.55
CA GLN A 194 -6.81 -1.09 8.75
C GLN A 194 -7.43 -1.43 10.11
N ALA A 195 -7.44 -2.70 10.50
CA ALA A 195 -7.92 -3.11 11.81
C ALA A 195 -7.10 -2.48 12.96
N THR A 196 -5.77 -2.38 12.78
CA THR A 196 -4.87 -1.73 13.76
C THR A 196 -5.15 -0.24 13.89
N GLN A 197 -5.39 0.45 12.78
CA GLN A 197 -5.80 1.86 12.76
C GLN A 197 -7.16 2.07 13.45
N ASN A 198 -8.03 1.05 13.43
CA ASN A 198 -9.31 1.05 14.15
C ASN A 198 -9.18 0.66 15.64
N GLY A 199 -7.96 0.43 16.14
CA GLY A 199 -7.68 0.12 17.55
C GLY A 199 -7.65 -1.38 17.90
N VAL A 200 -7.66 -2.28 16.92
CA VAL A 200 -7.46 -3.72 17.15
C VAL A 200 -5.97 -4.02 17.30
N PRO A 201 -5.50 -4.69 18.36
CA PRO A 201 -4.07 -5.00 18.48
C PRO A 201 -3.58 -5.87 17.32
N LEU A 202 -2.34 -5.61 16.86
CA LEU A 202 -1.78 -6.18 15.64
C LEU A 202 -1.88 -7.72 15.57
N LYS A 203 -1.62 -8.40 16.69
CA LYS A 203 -1.78 -9.86 16.82
C LYS A 203 -3.19 -10.30 16.44
N PHE A 204 -4.22 -9.68 17.03
CA PHE A 204 -5.61 -10.08 16.81
C PHE A 204 -6.07 -9.76 15.39
N ALA A 205 -5.66 -8.62 14.85
CA ALA A 205 -5.94 -8.26 13.47
C ALA A 205 -5.37 -9.30 12.49
N TYR A 206 -4.13 -9.75 12.72
CA TYR A 206 -3.53 -10.80 11.91
C TYR A 206 -4.21 -12.16 12.09
N MET A 207 -4.55 -12.53 13.32
CA MET A 207 -5.33 -13.74 13.62
C MET A 207 -6.68 -13.76 12.88
N GLU A 208 -7.40 -12.65 12.90
CA GLU A 208 -8.69 -12.53 12.23
C GLU A 208 -8.54 -12.73 10.72
N HIS A 209 -7.58 -12.06 10.10
CA HIS A 209 -7.30 -12.22 8.68
C HIS A 209 -6.92 -13.68 8.33
N GLN A 210 -6.06 -14.31 9.14
CA GLN A 210 -5.71 -15.72 8.93
C GLN A 210 -6.93 -16.64 9.05
N ASN A 211 -7.82 -16.39 10.02
CA ASN A 211 -9.06 -17.14 10.16
C ASN A 211 -9.98 -16.95 8.96
N GLN A 212 -10.11 -15.73 8.42
CA GLN A 212 -10.90 -15.46 7.22
C GLN A 212 -10.34 -16.22 6.01
N GLN A 213 -9.02 -16.24 5.81
CA GLN A 213 -8.40 -17.02 4.75
C GLN A 213 -8.67 -18.52 4.90
N LEU A 214 -8.54 -19.07 6.12
CA LEU A 214 -8.83 -20.47 6.38
C LEU A 214 -10.30 -20.82 6.13
N GLN A 215 -11.23 -19.95 6.52
CA GLN A 215 -12.66 -20.13 6.25
C GLN A 215 -12.96 -20.15 4.75
N GLN A 216 -12.37 -19.23 3.98
CA GLN A 216 -12.49 -19.20 2.53
C GLN A 216 -11.91 -20.47 1.88
N GLN A 217 -10.75 -20.93 2.33
CA GLN A 217 -10.15 -22.18 1.85
C GLN A 217 -11.05 -23.39 2.13
N ILE A 218 -11.61 -23.50 3.34
CA ILE A 218 -12.54 -24.57 3.71
C ILE A 218 -13.80 -24.52 2.85
N GLN A 219 -14.36 -23.33 2.62
CA GLN A 219 -15.54 -23.15 1.78
C GLN A 219 -15.27 -23.60 0.34
N THR A 220 -14.17 -23.14 -0.25
CA THR A 220 -13.73 -23.54 -1.59
C THR A 220 -13.49 -25.04 -1.67
N TYR A 221 -12.80 -25.64 -0.68
CA TYR A 221 -12.57 -27.08 -0.63
C TYR A 221 -13.89 -27.87 -0.59
N LYS A 222 -14.84 -27.47 0.28
CA LYS A 222 -16.16 -28.10 0.37
C LYS A 222 -16.94 -27.97 -0.94
N GLN A 223 -16.89 -26.79 -1.56
CA GLN A 223 -17.55 -26.58 -2.85
C GLN A 223 -16.96 -27.50 -3.93
N ASN A 224 -15.64 -27.58 -4.01
CA ASN A 224 -14.94 -28.46 -4.94
C ASN A 224 -15.26 -29.94 -4.69
N GLU A 225 -15.32 -30.37 -3.43
CA GLU A 225 -15.74 -31.74 -3.05
C GLU A 225 -17.18 -32.01 -3.47
N THR A 226 -18.12 -31.09 -3.23
CA THR A 226 -19.52 -31.26 -3.67
C THR A 226 -19.65 -31.29 -5.19
N ASN A 227 -18.87 -30.49 -5.91
CA ASN A 227 -18.86 -30.49 -7.37
C ASN A 227 -18.26 -31.79 -7.92
N ALA A 228 -17.17 -32.29 -7.34
CA ALA A 228 -16.57 -33.57 -7.70
C ALA A 228 -17.53 -34.75 -7.45
N ASN A 229 -18.27 -34.73 -6.35
CA ASN A 229 -19.28 -35.75 -6.02
C ASN A 229 -20.56 -35.65 -6.86
N ARG A 230 -20.86 -34.47 -7.44
CA ARG A 230 -22.01 -34.24 -8.33
C ARG A 230 -21.68 -34.40 -9.81
N ALA A 231 -20.40 -34.40 -10.17
CA ALA A 231 -19.97 -34.67 -11.53
C ALA A 231 -20.42 -36.10 -11.91
N PRO A 232 -21.26 -36.27 -12.94
CA PRO A 232 -21.67 -37.59 -13.37
C PRO A 232 -20.44 -38.35 -13.86
N VAL A 233 -20.18 -39.52 -13.27
CA VAL A 233 -19.13 -40.43 -13.73
C VAL A 233 -19.56 -41.00 -15.08
N THR A 234 -19.21 -40.31 -16.16
CA THR A 234 -19.42 -40.73 -17.55
C THR A 234 -18.34 -39.99 -18.34
N SER A 235 -17.18 -40.59 -18.65
CA SER A 235 -17.05 -41.65 -19.64
C SER A 235 -15.75 -42.45 -19.47
N THR A 236 -15.86 -43.69 -19.90
CA THR A 236 -14.94 -44.84 -19.92
C THR A 236 -13.53 -44.59 -20.46
N THR A 237 -12.49 -44.99 -19.69
CA THR A 237 -11.33 -45.70 -20.24
C THR A 237 -10.81 -46.70 -19.20
N ALA A 238 -11.42 -47.88 -19.21
CA ALA A 238 -10.85 -49.08 -18.62
C ALA A 238 -11.05 -50.23 -19.60
N HIS A 239 -10.29 -50.24 -20.70
CA HIS A 239 -9.68 -51.41 -21.35
C HIS A 239 -9.01 -51.04 -22.68
N GLY A 240 -7.77 -51.51 -22.85
CA GLY A 240 -7.20 -51.82 -24.15
C GLY A 240 -6.51 -50.68 -24.89
N GLY A 241 -5.17 -50.72 -24.92
CA GLY A 241 -4.44 -50.05 -25.99
C GLY A 241 -4.82 -50.64 -27.34
N THR A 242 -5.14 -49.79 -28.30
CA THR A 242 -4.73 -49.84 -29.71
C THR A 242 -5.24 -48.53 -30.32
N GLU A 243 -4.35 -47.74 -30.92
CA GLU A 243 -4.71 -46.59 -31.75
C GLU A 243 -5.67 -47.03 -32.86
N ILE A 244 -6.82 -46.37 -32.97
CA ILE A 244 -7.46 -46.13 -34.27
C ILE A 244 -8.02 -44.71 -34.22
N ALA A 245 -7.49 -43.86 -35.11
CA ALA A 245 -7.97 -42.53 -35.38
C ALA A 245 -9.47 -42.56 -35.69
N SER A 246 -10.27 -41.85 -34.91
CA SER A 246 -11.65 -41.53 -35.24
C SER A 246 -11.72 -40.03 -35.48
N GLU A 247 -11.97 -39.68 -36.73
CA GLU A 247 -12.29 -38.33 -37.22
C GLU A 247 -13.28 -37.62 -36.29
N ASP A 248 -12.98 -36.36 -36.02
CA ASP A 248 -13.81 -35.45 -35.24
C ASP A 248 -15.08 -35.13 -36.03
N ASP A 249 -16.26 -35.39 -35.45
CA ASP A 249 -17.57 -35.07 -36.03
C ASP A 249 -17.72 -33.57 -36.35
N PHE A 250 -16.88 -32.71 -35.78
CA PHE A 250 -16.79 -31.30 -36.13
C PHE A 250 -16.17 -31.06 -37.52
N LEU A 251 -15.25 -31.93 -37.97
CA LEU A 251 -14.62 -31.86 -39.29
C LEU A 251 -15.46 -32.49 -40.42
N ALA A 252 -16.41 -33.37 -40.10
CA ALA A 252 -17.29 -33.99 -41.09
C ALA A 252 -18.33 -33.00 -41.69
N GLY A 253 -18.67 -31.93 -40.96
CA GLY A 253 -19.66 -30.93 -41.40
C GLY A 253 -19.12 -29.84 -42.34
N PHE A 254 -17.79 -29.67 -42.42
CA PHE A 254 -17.18 -28.59 -43.22
C PHE A 254 -16.76 -29.03 -44.64
N ASN A 255 -16.78 -30.33 -44.93
CA ASN A 255 -16.41 -30.91 -46.24
C ASN A 255 -17.62 -31.27 -47.12
N SER A 256 -18.80 -30.69 -46.88
CA SER A 256 -19.99 -30.92 -47.71
C SER A 256 -20.44 -29.65 -48.42
N ILE A 257 -19.67 -29.22 -49.43
CA ILE A 257 -20.12 -28.47 -50.63
C ILE A 257 -19.30 -28.94 -51.82
#